data_AF-A0A521YG83-F1
#
_entry.id   AF-A0A521YG83-F1
#
_cell.length_a   1.000
_cell.length_b   1.000
_cell.length_c   1.000
_cell.angle_alpha   90.00
_cell.angle_beta   90.00
_cell.angle_gamma   90.00
#
_symmetry.space_group_name_H-M   'P 1'
#
loop_
_entity.id
_entity.type
_entity.pdbx_description
1 polymer ?
#
loop_
_entity_poly.entity_id
_entity_poly.type
_entity_poly.pdbx_seq_one_letter_code
_entity_poly.pdbx_strand_id
1 'polypeptide(L)'
;MNKHTTRLLALGSLALASAAVQAATPFITTSRSDFLTALGGAATQTQDFEGFASGTDLLGVQILPGVTLSTNLASLEVFQGSGDKEAFATSRNKPEALYTVNVGGSYKAVGFDIDAFDPATPGPGFISFYFADGDVTYVNIPVLPTNATENDPIFYGVVSDVAVDRIVWSEGPEIGGINCCEETALDNFVVANPVPEPATWWLLGAGTAAALRLSRRRPLD
;
A
#
# COMPACT_ATOMS: atom_id res chain seq x y z
N MET A 1 47.67 -50.44 -18.54
CA MET A 1 47.03 -50.72 -17.23
C MET A 1 47.72 -49.85 -16.19
N ASN A 2 47.15 -48.90 -15.46
CA ASN A 2 45.76 -48.47 -15.25
C ASN A 2 45.77 -46.93 -15.07
N LYS A 3 44.85 -46.23 -15.77
CA LYS A 3 44.60 -44.79 -15.60
C LYS A 3 43.24 -44.62 -14.89
N HIS A 4 43.17 -44.70 -13.57
CA HIS A 4 41.91 -44.46 -12.84
C HIS A 4 42.12 -43.85 -11.45
N THR A 5 42.39 -42.56 -11.41
CA THR A 5 42.16 -41.64 -10.28
C THR A 5 42.50 -40.27 -10.86
N THR A 6 41.59 -39.32 -11.07
CA THR A 6 40.77 -38.67 -10.05
C THR A 6 39.68 -37.90 -10.80
N ARG A 7 38.41 -38.28 -10.66
CA ARG A 7 37.26 -37.42 -10.95
C ARG A 7 36.44 -37.36 -9.67
N LEU A 8 36.84 -36.52 -8.72
CA LEU A 8 35.97 -36.14 -7.63
C LEU A 8 35.08 -34.99 -8.09
N LEU A 9 33.78 -35.23 -7.96
CA LEU A 9 32.66 -34.38 -8.31
C LEU A 9 32.83 -32.96 -7.74
N ALA A 10 32.74 -31.95 -8.60
CA ALA A 10 32.29 -30.62 -8.21
C ALA A 10 30.87 -30.44 -8.75
N LEU A 11 29.91 -31.16 -8.17
CA LEU A 11 28.49 -30.85 -8.30
C LEU A 11 28.24 -29.69 -7.32
N GLY A 12 28.58 -28.48 -7.77
CA GLY A 12 28.22 -27.25 -7.09
C GLY A 12 26.70 -27.11 -7.18
N SER A 13 26.04 -27.33 -6.06
CA SER A 13 24.61 -27.11 -5.84
C SER A 13 24.20 -25.73 -6.31
N LEU A 14 23.63 -25.66 -7.51
CA LEU A 14 22.77 -24.57 -7.96
C LEU A 14 21.48 -24.69 -7.13
N ALA A 15 21.53 -24.25 -5.88
CA ALA A 15 20.32 -23.91 -5.15
C ALA A 15 19.79 -22.65 -5.83
N LEU A 16 19.02 -22.84 -6.92
CA LEU A 16 18.02 -21.84 -7.27
C LEU A 16 17.19 -21.69 -6.00
N ALA A 17 17.33 -20.54 -5.33
CA ALA A 17 16.32 -20.07 -4.42
C ALA A 17 15.07 -19.93 -5.28
N SER A 18 14.27 -21.00 -5.36
CA SER A 18 12.85 -20.88 -5.66
C SER A 18 12.29 -20.05 -4.52
N ALA A 19 12.35 -18.72 -4.67
CA ALA A 19 11.50 -17.85 -3.90
C ALA A 19 10.10 -18.37 -4.18
N ALA A 20 9.52 -19.05 -3.20
CA ALA A 20 8.12 -19.41 -3.26
C ALA A 20 7.40 -18.08 -3.51
N VAL A 21 6.65 -17.99 -4.60
CA VAL A 21 5.67 -16.92 -4.77
C VAL A 21 4.66 -17.17 -3.65
N GLN A 22 4.90 -16.54 -2.50
CA GLN A 22 3.94 -16.48 -1.42
C GLN A 22 3.04 -15.30 -1.75
N ALA A 23 1.73 -15.54 -1.70
CA ALA A 23 0.75 -14.47 -1.75
C ALA A 23 0.99 -13.52 -0.57
N ALA A 24 0.73 -12.23 -0.79
CA ALA A 24 0.78 -11.21 0.22
C ALA A 24 0.08 -11.68 1.51
N THR A 25 0.71 -11.42 2.65
CA THR A 25 0.14 -11.65 3.98
C THR A 25 -0.12 -10.31 4.68
N PRO A 26 -1.07 -9.50 4.16
CA PRO A 26 -1.34 -8.19 4.73
C PRO A 26 -2.04 -8.27 6.08
N PHE A 27 -1.76 -7.27 6.89
CA PHE A 27 -2.47 -6.90 8.10
C PHE A 27 -3.25 -5.61 7.84
N ILE A 28 -4.58 -5.70 7.85
CA ILE A 28 -5.48 -4.56 7.66
C ILE A 28 -5.84 -3.99 9.02
N THR A 29 -5.81 -2.66 9.12
CA THR A 29 -6.06 -1.89 10.33
C THR A 29 -7.16 -0.88 10.07
N THR A 30 -8.01 -0.66 11.09
CA THR A 30 -9.12 0.30 11.05
C THR A 30 -8.93 1.45 12.02
N SER A 31 -7.70 1.62 12.53
CA SER A 31 -7.33 2.73 13.40
C SER A 31 -5.90 3.15 13.09
N ARG A 32 -5.67 4.47 13.11
CA ARG A 32 -4.33 5.04 12.87
C ARG A 32 -3.35 4.57 13.94
N SER A 33 -3.79 4.41 15.18
CA SER A 33 -2.95 3.91 16.28
C SER A 33 -2.49 2.48 16.07
N ASP A 34 -3.37 1.58 15.60
CA ASP A 34 -3.00 0.18 15.34
C ASP A 34 -2.09 0.08 14.12
N PHE A 35 -2.34 0.89 13.09
CA PHE A 35 -1.46 1.01 11.94
C PHE A 35 -0.05 1.43 12.35
N LEU A 36 0.10 2.55 13.06
CA LEU A 36 1.40 3.03 13.53
C LEU A 36 2.09 2.03 14.48
N THR A 37 1.32 1.30 15.29
CA THR A 37 1.84 0.23 16.13
C THR A 37 2.37 -0.93 15.28
N ALA A 38 1.64 -1.35 14.24
CA ALA A 38 2.05 -2.41 13.32
C ALA A 38 3.30 -2.05 12.52
N LEU A 39 3.57 -0.76 12.30
CA LEU A 39 4.82 -0.29 11.68
C LEU A 39 6.06 -0.46 12.57
N GLY A 40 5.90 -0.73 13.87
CA GLY A 40 7.03 -0.98 14.78
C GLY A 40 8.04 0.18 14.86
N GLY A 41 7.59 1.42 14.64
CA GLY A 41 8.44 2.61 14.65
C GLY A 41 9.15 2.93 13.33
N ALA A 42 8.76 2.29 12.21
CA ALA A 42 9.22 2.71 10.89
C ALA A 42 8.90 4.19 10.63
N ALA A 43 9.83 4.91 9.99
CA ALA A 43 9.63 6.32 9.66
C ALA A 43 8.49 6.47 8.64
N THR A 44 7.56 7.38 8.90
CA THR A 44 6.39 7.63 8.05
C THR A 44 6.49 8.97 7.32
N GLN A 45 5.76 9.08 6.22
CA GLN A 45 5.42 10.35 5.57
C GLN A 45 3.91 10.51 5.58
N THR A 46 3.44 11.75 5.72
CA THR A 46 2.02 12.07 5.80
C THR A 46 1.63 13.18 4.84
N GLN A 47 0.39 13.14 4.36
CA GLN A 47 -0.24 14.21 3.58
C GLN A 47 -1.69 14.40 4.05
N ASP A 48 -2.02 15.61 4.49
CA ASP A 48 -3.30 16.04 5.11
C ASP A 48 -4.00 17.22 4.39
N PHE A 49 -3.65 17.48 3.12
CA PHE A 49 -4.06 18.59 2.22
C PHE A 49 -4.18 20.05 2.75
N GLU A 50 -3.94 20.33 4.03
CA GLU A 50 -4.17 21.63 4.66
C GLU A 50 -3.37 22.77 4.02
N GLY A 51 -2.17 22.44 3.52
CA GLY A 51 -1.29 23.37 2.81
C GLY A 51 -1.72 23.74 1.39
N PHE A 52 -2.73 23.07 0.81
CA PHE A 52 -3.18 23.29 -0.55
C PHE A 52 -4.31 24.31 -0.64
N ALA A 53 -4.49 24.90 -1.81
CA ALA A 53 -5.66 25.73 -2.09
C ALA A 53 -6.87 24.84 -2.43
N SER A 54 -8.07 25.20 -1.98
CA SER A 54 -9.30 24.51 -2.41
C SER A 54 -9.47 24.64 -3.93
N GLY A 55 -9.98 23.59 -4.57
CA GLY A 55 -10.06 23.45 -6.03
C GLY A 55 -8.75 23.02 -6.70
N THR A 56 -7.69 22.70 -5.93
CA THR A 56 -6.46 22.15 -6.53
C THR A 56 -6.74 20.77 -7.12
N ASP A 57 -6.47 20.58 -8.41
CA ASP A 57 -6.63 19.29 -9.09
C ASP A 57 -5.68 18.23 -8.53
N LEU A 58 -6.21 17.04 -8.28
CA LEU A 58 -5.50 15.89 -7.72
C LEU A 58 -5.40 14.70 -8.70
N LEU A 59 -6.04 14.77 -9.88
CA LEU A 59 -6.04 13.68 -10.85
C LEU A 59 -4.63 13.38 -11.36
N GLY A 60 -4.07 12.23 -10.96
CA GLY A 60 -2.73 11.79 -11.35
C GLY A 60 -1.60 12.61 -10.72
N VAL A 61 -1.92 13.54 -9.83
CA VAL A 61 -0.93 14.36 -9.11
C VAL A 61 -0.30 13.54 -7.99
N GLN A 62 1.01 13.69 -7.80
CA GLN A 62 1.71 13.06 -6.68
C GLN A 62 1.41 13.79 -5.39
N ILE A 63 0.74 13.10 -4.46
CA ILE A 63 0.42 13.59 -3.12
C ILE A 63 1.50 13.20 -2.10
N LEU A 64 2.20 12.09 -2.38
CA LEU A 64 3.42 11.63 -1.72
C LEU A 64 4.34 11.07 -2.83
N PRO A 65 5.65 10.90 -2.60
CA PRO A 65 6.56 10.35 -3.60
C PRO A 65 6.06 9.02 -4.18
N GLY A 66 5.65 8.99 -5.45
CA GLY A 66 5.10 7.78 -6.08
C GLY A 66 3.70 7.37 -5.64
N VAL A 67 2.95 8.20 -4.89
CA VAL A 67 1.53 7.98 -4.59
C VAL A 67 0.70 9.02 -5.34
N THR A 68 -0.24 8.55 -6.16
CA THR A 68 -1.17 9.43 -6.89
C THR A 68 -2.61 9.00 -6.66
N LEU A 69 -3.54 9.93 -6.86
CA LEU A 69 -4.97 9.66 -6.79
C LEU A 69 -5.62 9.70 -8.17
N SER A 70 -6.64 8.88 -8.38
CA SER A 70 -7.55 9.00 -9.54
C SER A 70 -8.97 8.64 -9.13
N THR A 71 -9.94 9.01 -9.97
CA THR A 71 -11.34 8.63 -9.78
C THR A 71 -12.01 8.20 -11.09
N ASN A 72 -13.15 7.51 -10.99
CA ASN A 72 -14.03 7.21 -12.13
C ASN A 72 -14.86 8.42 -12.61
N LEU A 73 -14.81 9.55 -11.88
CA LEU A 73 -15.46 10.82 -12.20
C LEU A 73 -14.53 11.76 -12.99
N ALA A 74 -15.07 12.91 -13.39
CA ALA A 74 -14.34 13.87 -14.23
C ALA A 74 -13.37 14.78 -13.46
N SER A 75 -13.53 14.92 -12.15
CA SER A 75 -12.67 15.74 -11.29
C SER A 75 -12.41 15.05 -9.95
N LEU A 76 -11.21 15.29 -9.43
CA LEU A 76 -10.81 15.02 -8.06
C LEU A 76 -9.99 16.23 -7.63
N GLU A 77 -10.37 16.87 -6.53
CA GLU A 77 -9.73 18.09 -6.09
C GLU A 77 -9.55 18.13 -4.58
N VAL A 78 -8.70 19.05 -4.12
CA VAL A 78 -8.70 19.47 -2.72
C VAL A 78 -9.97 20.26 -2.48
N PHE A 79 -10.88 19.73 -1.68
CA PHE A 79 -12.12 20.38 -1.30
C PHE A 79 -12.02 20.87 0.14
N GLN A 80 -12.69 21.99 0.45
CA GLN A 80 -12.85 22.42 1.84
C GLN A 80 -14.13 21.80 2.37
N GLY A 81 -13.98 20.71 3.11
CA GLY A 81 -15.05 20.06 3.86
C GLY A 81 -15.53 20.93 5.03
N SER A 82 -16.39 20.36 5.86
CA SER A 82 -16.96 21.03 7.03
C SER A 82 -15.93 21.29 8.15
N GLY A 83 -14.82 20.55 8.18
CA GLY A 83 -13.74 20.67 9.17
C GLY A 83 -12.36 21.01 8.59
N ASP A 84 -11.96 20.29 7.55
CA ASP A 84 -10.60 20.24 7.00
C ASP A 84 -10.61 20.16 5.46
N LYS A 85 -9.41 20.11 4.87
CA LYS A 85 -9.23 19.93 3.44
C LYS A 85 -8.98 18.47 3.12
N GLU A 86 -9.70 18.00 2.12
CA GLU A 86 -9.79 16.58 1.79
C GLU A 86 -9.75 16.37 0.27
N ALA A 87 -9.37 15.17 -0.17
CA ALA A 87 -9.46 14.78 -1.58
C ALA A 87 -10.88 14.32 -1.91
N PHE A 88 -11.60 15.13 -2.68
CA PHE A 88 -13.03 14.92 -2.95
C PHE A 88 -13.34 14.97 -4.45
N ALA A 89 -14.24 14.09 -4.90
CA ALA A 89 -14.64 14.03 -6.30
C ALA A 89 -15.87 14.92 -6.56
N THR A 90 -15.65 16.13 -7.08
CA THR A 90 -16.68 17.19 -7.19
C THR A 90 -17.63 17.08 -8.39
N SER A 91 -17.21 16.47 -9.50
CA SER A 91 -18.01 16.36 -10.73
C SER A 91 -18.83 15.07 -10.75
N ARG A 92 -19.87 15.03 -9.91
CA ARG A 92 -20.80 13.91 -9.71
C ARG A 92 -21.72 13.71 -10.94
N ASN A 93 -21.20 13.05 -11.97
CA ASN A 93 -21.98 12.66 -13.17
C ASN A 93 -22.38 11.18 -13.19
N LYS A 94 -22.08 10.45 -12.11
CA LYS A 94 -22.40 9.04 -11.88
C LYS A 94 -22.89 8.87 -10.44
N PRO A 95 -23.62 7.79 -10.15
CA PRO A 95 -24.24 7.60 -8.85
C PRO A 95 -23.26 7.24 -7.73
N GLU A 96 -22.01 6.87 -8.00
CA GLU A 96 -20.99 6.46 -7.00
C GLU A 96 -19.59 6.90 -7.48
N ALA A 97 -18.79 7.52 -6.60
CA ALA A 97 -17.38 7.75 -6.84
C ALA A 97 -16.54 6.54 -6.43
N LEU A 98 -15.54 6.26 -7.25
CA LEU A 98 -14.52 5.26 -6.98
C LEU A 98 -13.18 5.99 -6.94
N TYR A 99 -12.57 6.05 -5.77
CA TYR A 99 -11.24 6.60 -5.56
C TYR A 99 -10.21 5.50 -5.70
N THR A 100 -9.14 5.79 -6.42
CA THR A 100 -8.01 4.89 -6.60
C THR A 100 -6.74 5.57 -6.13
N VAL A 101 -6.11 4.97 -5.13
CA VAL A 101 -4.77 5.32 -4.63
C VAL A 101 -3.78 4.44 -5.37
N ASN A 102 -3.02 5.00 -6.31
CA ASN A 102 -1.97 4.28 -7.04
C ASN A 102 -0.65 4.41 -6.28
N VAL A 103 0.06 3.30 -6.09
CA VAL A 103 1.22 3.22 -5.20
C VAL A 103 2.43 2.68 -5.96
N GLY A 104 3.26 3.57 -6.50
CA GLY A 104 4.46 3.23 -7.28
C GLY A 104 5.75 3.12 -6.46
N GLY A 105 5.77 3.59 -5.21
CA GLY A 105 7.00 3.72 -4.39
C GLY A 105 7.53 2.43 -3.74
N SER A 106 7.03 1.25 -4.12
CA SER A 106 7.29 -0.02 -3.40
C SER A 106 6.92 0.03 -1.91
N TYR A 107 5.92 0.85 -1.57
CA TYR A 107 5.44 0.98 -0.20
C TYR A 107 4.78 -0.31 0.24
N LYS A 108 5.21 -0.83 1.39
CA LYS A 108 4.61 -2.01 2.03
C LYS A 108 3.55 -1.65 3.06
N ALA A 109 3.43 -0.36 3.39
CA ALA A 109 2.38 0.11 4.27
C ALA A 109 1.84 1.46 3.82
N VAL A 110 0.52 1.51 3.67
CA VAL A 110 -0.24 2.68 3.22
C VAL A 110 -1.55 2.71 4.02
N GLY A 111 -1.93 3.89 4.51
CA GLY A 111 -3.24 4.13 5.10
C GLY A 111 -3.69 5.56 4.87
N PHE A 112 -4.97 5.82 5.11
CA PHE A 112 -5.62 7.11 4.95
C PHE A 112 -6.94 7.10 5.73
N ASP A 113 -7.49 8.28 5.95
CA ASP A 113 -8.81 8.47 6.52
C ASP A 113 -9.85 8.56 5.39
N ILE A 114 -11.02 7.97 5.64
CA ILE A 114 -12.23 8.16 4.84
C ILE A 114 -13.09 9.15 5.61
N ASP A 115 -13.28 10.33 5.03
CA ASP A 115 -13.99 11.45 5.64
C ASP A 115 -15.38 11.65 5.07
N ALA A 116 -16.15 12.47 5.78
CA ALA A 116 -17.52 12.84 5.45
C ALA A 116 -18.48 11.63 5.28
N PHE A 117 -18.14 10.46 5.84
CA PHE A 117 -18.96 9.26 5.70
C PHE A 117 -20.11 9.26 6.73
N ASP A 118 -21.32 9.58 6.30
CA ASP A 118 -22.58 9.56 7.06
C ASP A 118 -23.73 8.90 6.25
N PRO A 119 -23.71 7.57 6.09
CA PRO A 119 -24.67 6.88 5.23
C PRO A 119 -26.08 6.91 5.81
N ALA A 120 -26.94 7.73 5.23
CA ALA A 120 -28.39 7.57 5.32
C ALA A 120 -28.80 6.31 4.55
N THR A 121 -28.89 5.16 5.27
CA THR A 121 -29.37 3.84 4.80
C THR A 121 -29.68 3.78 3.29
N PRO A 122 -28.85 3.15 2.42
CA PRO A 122 -28.46 1.76 2.62
C PRO A 122 -27.02 1.41 2.21
N GLY A 123 -26.35 0.66 3.08
CA GLY A 123 -25.33 -0.29 2.65
C GLY A 123 -23.88 0.22 2.74
N PRO A 124 -22.93 -0.72 2.69
CA PRO A 124 -21.52 -0.42 2.90
C PRO A 124 -20.92 0.29 1.68
N GLY A 125 -19.90 1.12 1.92
CA GLY A 125 -18.85 1.34 0.91
C GLY A 125 -17.91 0.13 0.86
N PHE A 126 -16.99 0.10 -0.11
CA PHE A 126 -16.10 -1.04 -0.29
C PHE A 126 -14.65 -0.61 -0.47
N ILE A 127 -13.75 -1.22 0.31
CA ILE A 127 -12.31 -1.05 0.16
C ILE A 127 -11.67 -2.29 -0.44
N SER A 128 -10.71 -2.09 -1.34
CA SER A 128 -9.93 -3.16 -1.96
C SER A 128 -8.44 -2.84 -1.93
N PHE A 129 -7.62 -3.84 -1.60
CA PHE A 129 -6.16 -3.75 -1.59
C PHE A 129 -5.58 -4.67 -2.67
N TYR A 130 -4.73 -4.12 -3.51
CA TYR A 130 -4.00 -4.83 -4.56
C TYR A 130 -2.51 -4.76 -4.27
N PHE A 131 -1.83 -5.90 -4.42
CA PHE A 131 -0.41 -6.03 -4.13
C PHE A 131 0.37 -6.34 -5.41
N ALA A 132 1.66 -6.04 -5.39
CA ALA A 132 2.55 -6.17 -6.55
C ALA A 132 2.75 -7.62 -7.04
N ASP A 133 2.38 -8.62 -6.24
CA ASP A 133 2.35 -10.04 -6.60
C ASP A 133 1.09 -10.45 -7.38
N GLY A 134 0.14 -9.53 -7.55
CA GLY A 134 -1.14 -9.77 -8.23
C GLY A 134 -2.20 -10.42 -7.33
N ASP A 135 -2.02 -10.43 -6.01
CA ASP A 135 -3.04 -10.94 -5.09
C ASP A 135 -4.32 -10.09 -5.16
N VAL A 136 -5.46 -10.78 -5.23
CA VAL A 136 -6.82 -10.22 -5.30
C VAL A 136 -7.71 -10.77 -4.19
N THR A 137 -7.12 -11.34 -3.14
CA THR A 137 -7.86 -11.88 -1.98
C THR A 137 -8.56 -10.78 -1.19
N TYR A 138 -7.97 -9.59 -1.13
CA TYR A 138 -8.40 -8.48 -0.27
C TYR A 138 -9.21 -7.43 -1.05
N VAL A 139 -10.21 -7.87 -1.82
CA VAL A 139 -11.07 -7.00 -2.64
C VAL A 139 -12.50 -6.96 -2.12
N ASN A 140 -13.18 -5.83 -2.33
CA ASN A 140 -14.56 -5.57 -1.95
C ASN A 140 -14.87 -5.86 -0.46
N ILE A 141 -13.96 -5.44 0.43
CA ILE A 141 -14.17 -5.52 1.87
C ILE A 141 -15.23 -4.48 2.25
N PRO A 142 -16.37 -4.88 2.83
CA PRO A 142 -17.44 -3.94 3.16
C PRO A 142 -17.03 -3.06 4.34
N VAL A 143 -17.29 -1.76 4.20
CA VAL A 143 -17.09 -0.73 5.23
C VAL A 143 -18.45 -0.14 5.55
N LEU A 144 -18.96 -0.45 6.74
CA LEU A 144 -20.21 0.09 7.26
C LEU A 144 -20.02 0.50 8.74
N PRO A 145 -19.57 1.73 8.99
CA PRO A 145 -19.48 2.25 10.35
C PRO A 145 -20.83 2.28 11.05
N THR A 146 -20.83 2.09 12.37
CA THR A 146 -22.03 2.22 13.21
C THR A 146 -22.08 3.62 13.80
N ASN A 147 -23.13 4.39 13.50
CA ASN A 147 -23.30 5.79 13.93
C ASN A 147 -22.19 6.72 13.41
N ALA A 148 -21.79 6.55 12.15
CA ALA A 148 -20.89 7.50 11.53
C ALA A 148 -21.55 8.88 11.47
N THR A 149 -20.74 9.91 11.54
CA THR A 149 -21.16 11.27 11.24
C THR A 149 -20.14 11.84 10.28
N GLU A 150 -20.50 12.89 9.53
CA GLU A 150 -19.56 13.57 8.64
C GLU A 150 -18.29 14.09 9.36
N ASN A 151 -18.30 14.14 10.70
CA ASN A 151 -17.20 14.63 11.53
C ASN A 151 -16.36 13.51 12.17
N ASP A 152 -16.67 12.24 11.89
CA ASP A 152 -15.97 11.08 12.46
C ASP A 152 -15.22 10.30 11.37
N PRO A 153 -13.99 10.75 11.00
CA PRO A 153 -13.11 10.07 10.06
C PRO A 153 -12.92 8.59 10.37
N ILE A 154 -12.87 7.75 9.33
CA ILE A 154 -12.60 6.33 9.48
C ILE A 154 -11.26 5.99 8.85
N PHE A 155 -10.30 5.65 9.70
CA PHE A 155 -8.99 5.22 9.23
C PHE A 155 -9.04 3.81 8.62
N TYR A 156 -8.43 3.65 7.46
CA TYR A 156 -8.05 2.34 6.92
C TYR A 156 -6.58 2.32 6.51
N GLY A 157 -5.89 1.26 6.91
CA GLY A 157 -4.50 1.07 6.52
C GLY A 157 -4.15 -0.40 6.35
N VAL A 158 -3.14 -0.65 5.52
CA VAL A 158 -2.62 -1.99 5.26
C VAL A 158 -1.11 -2.01 5.49
N VAL A 159 -0.62 -3.05 6.17
CA VAL A 159 0.80 -3.38 6.30
C VAL A 159 1.01 -4.75 5.67
N SER A 160 1.93 -4.89 4.73
CA SER A 160 2.11 -6.11 3.96
C SER A 160 3.59 -6.51 3.85
N ASP A 161 3.85 -7.77 3.58
CA ASP A 161 5.17 -8.30 3.20
C ASP A 161 5.49 -8.03 1.72
N VAL A 162 4.47 -7.80 0.91
CA VAL A 162 4.53 -7.41 -0.51
C VAL A 162 4.19 -5.93 -0.66
N ALA A 163 4.78 -5.27 -1.66
CA ALA A 163 4.44 -3.87 -1.95
C ALA A 163 2.96 -3.73 -2.31
N VAL A 164 2.32 -2.71 -1.76
CA VAL A 164 0.99 -2.25 -2.18
C VAL A 164 1.14 -1.64 -3.56
N ASP A 165 0.33 -2.09 -4.52
CA ASP A 165 0.26 -1.56 -5.88
C ASP A 165 -0.85 -0.51 -5.98
N ARG A 166 -2.01 -0.82 -5.39
CA ARG A 166 -3.19 0.03 -5.47
C ARG A 166 -4.15 -0.21 -4.31
N ILE A 167 -4.80 0.85 -3.85
CA ILE A 167 -5.95 0.77 -2.96
C ILE A 167 -7.14 1.41 -3.67
N VAL A 168 -8.31 0.80 -3.60
CA VAL A 168 -9.54 1.31 -4.18
C VAL A 168 -10.57 1.49 -3.08
N TRP A 169 -11.13 2.69 -2.97
CA TRP A 169 -12.30 3.00 -2.16
C TRP A 169 -13.48 3.27 -3.09
N SER A 170 -14.58 2.56 -2.87
CA SER A 170 -15.86 2.78 -3.55
C SER A 170 -16.87 3.25 -2.52
N GLU A 171 -17.51 4.37 -2.80
CA GLU A 171 -18.59 4.89 -1.97
C GLU A 171 -19.75 3.90 -1.85
N GLY A 172 -20.47 3.99 -0.73
CA GLY A 172 -21.71 3.28 -0.52
C GLY A 172 -22.90 3.99 -1.18
N PRO A 173 -24.05 3.31 -1.32
CA PRO A 173 -25.28 3.96 -1.75
C PRO A 173 -25.83 4.90 -0.66
N GLU A 174 -26.50 5.97 -1.06
CA GLU A 174 -27.35 6.78 -0.18
C GLU A 174 -28.81 6.75 -0.70
N ILE A 175 -29.79 6.48 0.16
CA ILE A 175 -31.21 6.66 -0.17
C ILE A 175 -31.76 7.83 0.65
N GLY A 176 -32.25 8.85 -0.04
CA GLY A 176 -32.96 9.98 0.56
C GLY A 176 -32.23 11.32 0.43
N GLY A 177 -30.96 11.31 0.04
CA GLY A 177 -30.22 12.50 -0.39
C GLY A 177 -30.78 13.10 -1.68
N ILE A 178 -30.55 14.40 -1.88
CA ILE A 178 -30.93 15.11 -3.11
C ILE A 178 -29.94 14.69 -4.22
N ASN A 179 -30.23 13.57 -4.88
CA ASN A 179 -29.73 13.13 -6.20
C ASN A 179 -28.37 12.38 -6.36
N CYS A 180 -27.70 11.80 -5.35
CA CYS A 180 -26.71 10.70 -5.57
C CYS A 180 -26.17 10.10 -4.27
N CYS A 181 -25.22 9.15 -4.39
CA CYS A 181 -24.46 8.45 -3.35
C CYS A 181 -24.02 9.27 -2.15
N GLU A 182 -23.62 8.51 -1.14
CA GLU A 182 -22.76 8.94 -0.06
C GLU A 182 -21.54 9.73 -0.55
N GLU A 183 -21.40 10.97 -0.09
CA GLU A 183 -20.35 11.89 -0.53
C GLU A 183 -19.12 11.82 0.37
N THR A 184 -18.37 10.71 0.31
CA THR A 184 -17.13 10.59 1.09
C THR A 184 -15.95 11.32 0.44
N ALA A 185 -14.92 11.59 1.24
CA ALA A 185 -13.61 12.07 0.80
C ALA A 185 -12.47 11.23 1.38
N LEU A 186 -11.23 11.50 0.93
CA LEU A 186 -10.02 10.87 1.46
C LEU A 186 -9.05 11.91 2.01
N ASP A 187 -8.50 11.69 3.20
CA ASP A 187 -7.47 12.57 3.78
C ASP A 187 -6.40 11.80 4.59
N ASN A 188 -5.45 12.53 5.17
CA ASN A 188 -4.53 12.06 6.21
C ASN A 188 -3.71 10.83 5.81
N PHE A 189 -3.35 10.76 4.53
CA PHE A 189 -2.53 9.71 3.94
C PHE A 189 -1.25 9.51 4.75
N VAL A 190 -0.91 8.25 4.99
CA VAL A 190 0.30 7.84 5.69
C VAL A 190 0.95 6.67 4.96
N VAL A 191 2.25 6.79 4.70
CA VAL A 191 3.06 5.70 4.13
C VAL A 191 4.28 5.45 5.00
N ALA A 192 4.69 4.20 5.14
CA ALA A 192 5.96 3.87 5.77
C ALA A 192 7.08 3.92 4.73
N ASN A 193 8.17 4.64 5.04
CA ASN A 193 9.33 4.68 4.15
C ASN A 193 9.82 3.25 3.83
N PRO A 194 10.14 2.94 2.57
CA PRO A 194 10.75 1.67 2.22
C PRO A 194 12.02 1.49 3.04
N VAL A 195 12.07 0.47 3.89
CA VAL A 195 13.30 0.12 4.60
C VAL A 195 14.25 -0.49 3.57
N PRO A 196 15.51 0.00 3.44
CA PRO A 196 16.47 -0.66 2.58
C PRO A 196 16.59 -2.11 3.02
N GLU A 197 16.39 -3.05 2.08
CA GLU A 197 16.69 -4.46 2.31
C GLU A 197 18.09 -4.55 2.93
N PRO A 198 18.28 -5.36 3.99
CA PRO A 198 19.61 -5.61 4.51
C PRO A 198 20.55 -5.96 3.36
N ALA A 199 21.81 -5.56 3.48
CA ALA A 199 22.85 -5.82 2.51
C ALA A 199 23.21 -7.33 2.39
N THR A 200 22.23 -8.22 2.30
CA THR A 200 22.35 -9.69 2.27
C THR A 200 23.24 -10.14 1.12
N TRP A 201 23.20 -9.43 -0.01
CA TRP A 201 24.10 -9.62 -1.14
C TRP A 201 25.57 -9.30 -0.82
N TRP A 202 25.82 -8.27 0.00
CA TRP A 202 27.16 -7.93 0.46
C TRP A 202 27.68 -8.98 1.46
N LEU A 203 26.81 -9.52 2.32
CA LEU A 203 27.16 -10.60 3.26
C LEU A 203 27.48 -11.91 2.53
N LEU A 204 26.69 -12.28 1.52
CA LEU A 204 26.97 -13.43 0.63
C LEU A 204 28.28 -13.23 -0.17
N GLY A 205 28.52 -12.02 -0.68
CA GLY A 205 29.76 -11.67 -1.38
C GLY A 205 31.00 -11.72 -0.48
N ALA A 206 30.89 -11.26 0.76
CA ALA A 206 31.97 -11.33 1.74
C ALA A 206 32.26 -12.77 2.18
N GLY A 207 31.22 -13.58 2.40
CA GLY A 207 31.36 -14.99 2.78
C GLY A 207 32.01 -15.85 1.69
N THR A 208 31.63 -15.64 0.42
CA THR A 208 32.23 -16.33 -0.73
C THR A 208 33.68 -15.92 -0.96
N ALA A 209 34.01 -14.63 -0.83
CA ALA A 209 35.40 -14.15 -0.93
C ALA A 209 36.31 -14.71 0.19
N ALA A 210 35.80 -14.82 1.42
CA ALA A 210 36.52 -15.41 2.54
C ALA A 210 36.78 -16.92 2.33
N ALA A 211 35.76 -17.66 1.86
CA ALA A 211 35.90 -19.08 1.54
C ALA A 211 36.90 -19.35 0.39
N LEU A 212 36.92 -18.48 -0.63
CA LEU A 212 37.88 -18.53 -1.74
C LEU A 212 39.32 -18.22 -1.30
N ARG A 213 39.52 -17.35 -0.31
CA ARG A 213 40.85 -17.07 0.26
C ARG A 213 41.35 -18.20 1.16
N LEU A 214 40.45 -18.85 1.89
CA LEU A 214 40.78 -20.01 2.74
C LEU A 214 41.10 -21.27 1.91
N SER A 215 40.40 -21.50 0.79
CA SER A 215 40.66 -22.65 -0.10
C SER A 215 41.95 -22.53 -0.91
N ARG A 216 42.48 -21.31 -1.10
CA ARG A 216 43.79 -21.05 -1.73
C ARG A 216 44.98 -21.25 -0.79
N ARG A 217 44.75 -21.43 0.52
CA ARG A 217 45.79 -21.74 1.51
C ARG A 217 45.82 -23.25 1.79
N ARG A 218 46.22 -24.07 0.82
CA ARG A 218 46.74 -25.41 1.13
C ARG A 218 48.25 -25.31 1.35
N PRO A 219 48.81 -25.91 2.42
CA PRO A 219 50.26 -25.98 2.59
C PRO A 219 50.87 -26.80 1.44
N LEU A 220 52.01 -26.33 0.93
CA LEU A 220 52.93 -27.13 0.15
C LEU A 220 53.67 -28.03 1.13
N ASP A 221 53.37 -29.33 1.11
CA ASP A 221 54.27 -30.40 1.56
C ASP A 221 54.37 -31.43 0.44
#